data_AF-A0A377XL73-F1
#
_entry.id   AF-A0A377XL73-F1
#
_cell.length_a   1.000
_cell.length_b   1.000
_cell.length_c   1.000
_cell.angle_alpha   90.00
_cell.angle_beta   90.00
_cell.angle_gamma   90.00
#
_symmetry.space_group_name_H-M   'P 1'
#
loop_
_entity.id
_entity.type
_entity.pdbx_description
1 polymer ?
#
loop_
_entity_poly.entity_id
_entity_poly.type
_entity_poly.pdbx_seq_one_letter_code
_entity_poly.pdbx_strand_id
1 'polypeptide(L)'
;MHTPVLFEHPLNEKMRTWLRIEFLIQQMAFRPQIASHADALHFFRNAGDLLDVLERGEVRTDLVKELERQQRKLQSWAEVPGVDQERINELRHQLKQSSSTLMAAPRIGQFLREDRLIALVRQRLSIPGGCCSFDLPTLHIWLHMPQAHRDEQVASWLASLDPLVQSPEPDPRTYPQLRAVPQTDQPQRLLSG
;
A
#
# COMPACT_ATOMS: atom_id res chain seq x y z
N MET A 1 17.51 5.62 28.11
CA MET A 1 17.29 4.75 26.93
C MET A 1 16.92 5.66 25.77
N HIS A 2 17.69 5.66 24.69
CA HIS A 2 17.34 6.44 23.50
C HIS A 2 16.45 5.59 22.61
N THR A 3 15.22 6.05 22.37
CA THR A 3 14.33 5.46 21.37
C THR A 3 14.80 5.95 20.00
N PRO A 4 15.33 5.08 19.12
CA PRO A 4 15.75 5.51 17.79
C PRO A 4 14.56 5.97 16.97
N VAL A 5 14.76 6.99 16.12
CA VAL A 5 13.77 7.47 15.15
C VAL A 5 14.20 7.00 13.76
N LEU A 6 13.28 6.38 13.01
CA LEU A 6 13.51 5.89 11.65
C LEU A 6 13.17 6.97 10.62
N PHE A 7 14.05 7.17 9.64
CA PHE A 7 13.80 8.02 8.48
C PHE A 7 14.01 7.21 7.20
N GLU A 8 13.00 7.20 6.35
CA GLU A 8 13.06 6.58 5.02
C GLU A 8 13.29 7.68 3.96
N HIS A 9 14.18 7.40 3.00
CA HIS A 9 14.50 8.34 1.93
C HIS A 9 14.41 7.64 0.57
N PRO A 10 13.50 8.06 -0.33
CA PRO A 10 13.38 7.45 -1.64
C PRO A 10 14.57 7.80 -2.52
N LEU A 11 15.29 6.78 -3.00
CA LEU A 11 16.47 6.95 -3.87
C LEU A 11 16.13 7.15 -5.35
N ASN A 12 14.86 7.05 -5.73
CA ASN A 12 14.36 7.30 -7.08
C ASN A 12 12.88 7.70 -7.05
N GLU A 13 12.37 8.22 -8.16
CA GLU A 13 11.01 8.75 -8.24
C GLU A 13 9.93 7.66 -8.13
N LYS A 14 10.26 6.44 -8.55
CA LYS A 14 9.38 5.26 -8.42
C LYS A 14 9.13 4.95 -6.93
N MET A 15 10.20 4.88 -6.12
CA MET A 15 10.11 4.71 -4.67
C MET A 15 9.40 5.88 -4.00
N ARG A 16 9.65 7.12 -4.44
CA ARG A 16 8.93 8.30 -3.92
C ARG A 16 7.42 8.19 -4.15
N THR A 17 7.03 7.75 -5.34
CA THR A 17 5.61 7.57 -5.70
C THR A 17 4.96 6.49 -4.85
N TRP A 18 5.66 5.38 -4.62
CA TRP A 18 5.13 4.29 -3.78
C TRP A 18 4.96 4.68 -2.32
N LEU A 19 5.97 5.30 -1.71
CA LEU A 19 5.86 5.77 -0.32
C LEU A 19 4.72 6.79 -0.15
N ARG A 20 4.48 7.63 -1.17
CA ARG A 20 3.33 8.55 -1.18
C ARG A 20 1.99 7.81 -1.25
N ILE A 21 1.88 6.82 -2.15
CA ILE A 21 0.65 6.03 -2.30
C ILE A 21 0.36 5.25 -1.01
N GLU A 22 1.38 4.60 -0.44
CA GLU A 22 1.28 3.87 0.81
C GLU A 22 0.81 4.78 1.94
N PHE A 23 1.49 5.92 2.13
CA PHE A 23 1.11 6.91 3.13
C PHE A 23 -0.34 7.35 2.96
N LEU A 24 -0.77 7.71 1.75
CA LEU A 24 -2.13 8.20 1.48
C LEU A 24 -3.19 7.14 1.77
N ILE A 25 -2.94 5.88 1.40
CA ILE A 25 -3.86 4.77 1.69
C ILE A 25 -3.94 4.52 3.20
N GLN A 26 -2.80 4.54 3.90
CA GLN A 26 -2.78 4.41 5.36
C GLN A 26 -3.53 5.56 6.03
N GLN A 27 -3.41 6.80 5.54
CA GLN A 27 -4.16 7.94 6.06
C GLN A 27 -5.68 7.79 5.83
N MET A 28 -6.11 7.28 4.67
CA MET A 28 -7.52 6.99 4.41
C MET A 28 -8.07 5.92 5.36
N ALA A 29 -7.26 4.89 5.66
CA ALA A 29 -7.65 3.78 6.52
C ALA A 29 -7.51 4.06 8.03
N PHE A 30 -6.81 5.14 8.43
CA PHE A 30 -6.53 5.45 9.83
C PHE A 30 -7.78 5.67 10.68
N ARG A 31 -8.83 6.25 10.08
CA ARG A 31 -10.14 6.47 10.72
C ARG A 31 -11.26 6.08 9.75
N PRO A 32 -11.64 4.80 9.68
CA PRO A 32 -12.65 4.34 8.74
C PRO A 32 -14.06 4.83 9.13
N GLN A 33 -14.30 5.09 10.42
CA GLN A 33 -15.56 5.62 10.92
C GLN A 33 -15.58 7.15 10.78
N ILE A 34 -16.20 7.62 9.69
CA ILE A 34 -16.37 9.05 9.46
C ILE A 34 -17.59 9.53 10.27
N ALA A 35 -17.32 10.23 11.37
CA ALA A 35 -18.36 10.71 12.30
C ALA A 35 -18.48 12.24 12.33
N SER A 36 -17.48 12.96 11.81
CA SER A 36 -17.46 14.41 11.80
C SER A 36 -17.06 14.98 10.43
N HIS A 37 -17.29 16.28 10.27
CA HIS A 37 -16.84 17.00 9.09
C HIS A 37 -15.32 16.96 8.94
N ALA A 38 -14.57 17.02 10.05
CA ALA A 38 -13.12 16.92 10.04
C ALA A 38 -12.64 15.54 9.52
N ASP A 39 -13.26 14.45 9.97
CA ASP A 39 -12.94 13.10 9.51
C ASP A 39 -13.24 12.94 8.01
N ALA A 40 -14.36 13.50 7.54
CA ALA A 40 -14.71 13.48 6.13
C ALA A 40 -13.68 14.23 5.28
N LEU A 41 -13.31 15.45 5.67
CA LEU A 41 -12.31 16.22 4.94
C LEU A 41 -10.94 15.53 4.95
N HIS A 42 -10.56 14.90 6.05
CA HIS A 42 -9.36 14.08 6.12
C HIS A 42 -9.41 12.94 5.09
N PHE A 43 -10.48 12.15 5.08
CA PHE A 43 -10.64 11.06 4.13
C PHE A 43 -10.63 11.53 2.67
N PHE A 44 -11.48 12.51 2.32
CA PHE A 44 -11.63 12.97 0.94
C PHE A 44 -10.41 13.72 0.41
N ARG A 45 -9.63 14.39 1.28
CA ARG A 45 -8.34 14.98 0.89
C ARG A 45 -7.34 13.90 0.49
N ASN A 46 -7.14 12.90 1.35
CA ASN A 46 -6.22 11.81 1.04
C ASN A 46 -6.67 11.00 -0.19
N ALA A 47 -7.97 10.79 -0.37
CA ALA A 47 -8.51 10.18 -1.59
C ALA A 47 -8.25 11.04 -2.84
N GLY A 48 -8.41 12.35 -2.73
CA GLY A 48 -8.12 13.30 -3.80
C GLY A 48 -6.65 13.30 -4.20
N ASP A 49 -5.76 13.42 -3.22
CA ASP A 49 -4.30 13.39 -3.42
C ASP A 49 -3.85 12.06 -4.01
N LEU A 50 -4.44 10.93 -3.57
CA LEU A 50 -4.17 9.61 -4.13
C LEU A 50 -4.55 9.54 -5.61
N LEU A 51 -5.74 10.04 -5.97
CA LEU A 51 -6.18 10.07 -7.36
C LEU A 51 -5.26 10.92 -8.24
N ASP A 52 -4.78 12.05 -7.72
CA ASP A 52 -3.85 12.92 -8.44
C ASP A 52 -2.48 12.26 -8.65
N VAL A 53 -2.01 11.45 -7.70
CA VAL A 53 -0.78 10.64 -7.85
C VAL A 53 -1.00 9.54 -8.89
N LEU A 54 -2.12 8.83 -8.84
CA LEU A 54 -2.47 7.76 -9.77
C LEU A 54 -2.67 8.24 -11.21
N GLU A 55 -3.01 9.51 -11.42
CA GLU A 55 -3.18 10.11 -12.76
C GLU A 55 -1.87 10.47 -13.45
N ARG A 56 -0.79 10.67 -12.68
CA ARG A 56 0.51 11.15 -13.21
C ARG A 56 1.42 10.05 -13.75
N GLY A 57 1.10 8.77 -13.56
CA GLY A 57 2.00 7.69 -13.95
C GLY A 57 1.35 6.31 -14.05
N GLU A 58 2.11 5.39 -14.65
CA GLU A 58 1.72 4.00 -14.91
C GLU A 58 2.01 3.09 -13.69
N VAL A 59 1.40 3.41 -12.55
CA VAL A 59 1.66 2.74 -11.25
C VAL A 59 1.51 1.22 -11.33
N ARG A 60 0.48 0.74 -12.03
CA ARG A 60 0.24 -0.70 -12.22
C ARG A 60 1.43 -1.39 -12.87
N THR A 61 1.85 -0.86 -14.01
CA THR A 61 2.92 -1.46 -14.82
C THR A 61 4.24 -1.49 -14.05
N ASP A 62 4.54 -0.41 -13.31
CA ASP A 62 5.77 -0.31 -12.53
C ASP A 62 5.80 -1.23 -11.30
N LEU A 63 4.65 -1.43 -10.66
CA LEU A 63 4.49 -2.37 -9.56
C LEU A 63 4.61 -3.82 -10.05
N VAL A 64 3.95 -4.19 -11.16
CA VAL A 64 4.05 -5.55 -11.69
C VAL A 64 5.48 -5.90 -12.09
N LYS A 65 6.19 -4.99 -12.78
CA LYS A 65 7.61 -5.16 -13.08
C LYS A 65 8.46 -5.34 -11.82
N GLU A 66 8.11 -4.65 -10.74
CA GLU A 66 8.79 -4.83 -9.46
C GLU A 66 8.54 -6.20 -8.86
N LEU A 67 7.28 -6.65 -8.80
CA LEU A 67 6.92 -7.96 -8.28
C LEU A 67 7.66 -9.07 -9.04
N GLU A 68 7.75 -8.98 -10.36
CA GLU A 68 8.54 -9.91 -11.19
C GLU A 68 10.05 -9.83 -10.90
N ARG A 69 10.59 -8.63 -10.65
CA ARG A 69 11.99 -8.45 -10.25
C ARG A 69 12.26 -9.13 -8.91
N GLN A 70 11.36 -9.00 -7.93
CA GLN A 70 11.50 -9.64 -6.62
C GLN A 70 11.38 -11.16 -6.69
N GLN A 71 10.48 -11.69 -7.55
CA GLN A 71 10.40 -13.13 -7.79
C GLN A 71 11.72 -13.69 -8.35
N ARG A 72 12.34 -13.00 -9.32
CA ARG A 72 13.65 -13.39 -9.87
C ARG A 72 14.75 -13.33 -8.81
N LYS A 73 14.74 -12.29 -7.98
CA LYS A 73 15.69 -12.17 -6.86
C LYS A 73 15.52 -13.31 -5.85
N LEU A 74 14.29 -13.68 -5.48
CA LEU A 74 14.04 -14.80 -4.58
C LEU A 74 14.49 -16.14 -5.20
N GLN A 75 14.32 -16.32 -6.51
CA GLN A 75 14.79 -17.52 -7.20
C GLN A 75 16.31 -17.69 -7.10
N SER A 76 17.10 -16.61 -7.14
CA SER A 76 18.55 -16.72 -6.97
C SER A 76 18.97 -17.12 -5.54
N TRP A 77 18.13 -16.85 -4.53
CA TRP A 77 18.38 -17.32 -3.16
C TRP A 77 18.09 -18.80 -2.97
N ALA A 78 17.24 -19.40 -3.81
CA ALA A 78 16.91 -20.82 -3.74
C ALA A 78 18.14 -21.72 -4.04
N GLU A 79 19.18 -21.20 -4.67
CA GLU A 79 20.41 -21.95 -4.96
C GLU A 79 21.44 -21.87 -3.81
N VAL A 80 21.18 -21.06 -2.78
CA VAL A 80 22.10 -20.84 -1.67
C VAL A 80 21.92 -21.93 -0.59
N PRO A 81 23.01 -22.63 -0.18
CA PRO A 81 22.93 -23.61 0.90
C PRO A 81 22.46 -23.00 2.23
N GLY A 82 21.61 -23.73 2.96
CA GLY A 82 21.14 -23.32 4.29
C GLY A 82 19.96 -22.34 4.29
N VAL A 83 19.35 -22.09 3.13
CA VAL A 83 18.15 -21.25 3.00
C VAL A 83 16.87 -22.09 3.10
N ASP A 84 15.85 -21.51 3.74
CA ASP A 84 14.51 -22.08 3.84
C ASP A 84 13.78 -22.02 2.48
N GLN A 85 13.72 -23.17 1.82
CA GLN A 85 13.09 -23.31 0.50
C GLN A 85 11.57 -23.18 0.56
N GLU A 86 10.94 -23.66 1.63
CA GLU A 86 9.48 -23.57 1.79
C GLU A 86 9.08 -22.11 1.87
N ARG A 87 9.79 -21.33 2.70
CA ARG A 87 9.53 -19.90 2.84
C ARG A 87 9.75 -19.12 1.55
N ILE A 88 10.79 -19.45 0.78
CA ILE A 88 11.01 -18.84 -0.54
C ILE A 88 9.84 -19.14 -1.48
N ASN A 89 9.39 -20.38 -1.53
CA ASN A 89 8.31 -20.79 -2.43
C ASN A 89 6.98 -20.13 -2.05
N GLU A 90 6.68 -20.02 -0.76
CA GLU A 90 5.53 -19.26 -0.25
C GLU A 90 5.55 -17.80 -0.69
N LEU A 91 6.66 -17.09 -0.44
CA LEU A 91 6.81 -15.68 -0.80
C LEU A 91 6.69 -15.46 -2.31
N ARG A 92 7.27 -16.37 -3.11
CA ARG A 92 7.14 -16.32 -4.57
C ARG A 92 5.71 -16.54 -5.02
N HIS A 93 4.99 -17.47 -4.41
CA HIS A 93 3.58 -17.69 -4.69
C HIS A 93 2.74 -16.45 -4.36
N GLN A 94 2.99 -15.80 -3.21
CA GLN A 94 2.34 -14.55 -2.82
C GLN A 94 2.60 -13.42 -3.82
N LEU A 95 3.86 -13.22 -4.24
CA LEU A 95 4.21 -12.21 -5.25
C LEU A 95 3.55 -12.48 -6.61
N LYS A 96 3.45 -13.76 -7.01
CA LYS A 96 2.79 -14.15 -8.26
C LYS A 96 1.28 -13.90 -8.20
N GLN A 97 0.65 -14.28 -7.09
CA GLN A 97 -0.76 -14.01 -6.86
C GLN A 97 -1.05 -12.50 -6.88
N SER A 98 -0.23 -11.72 -6.18
CA SER A 98 -0.36 -10.25 -6.12
C SER A 98 -0.23 -9.62 -7.51
N SER A 99 0.73 -10.07 -8.31
CA SER A 99 0.90 -9.61 -9.69
C SER A 99 -0.32 -9.94 -10.56
N SER A 100 -0.85 -11.16 -10.42
CA SER A 100 -2.07 -11.59 -11.12
C SER A 100 -3.29 -10.76 -10.71
N THR A 101 -3.50 -10.53 -9.42
CA THR A 101 -4.59 -9.70 -8.88
C THR A 101 -4.48 -8.27 -9.42
N LEU A 102 -3.28 -7.68 -9.39
CA LEU A 102 -3.04 -6.32 -9.84
C LEU A 102 -3.25 -6.15 -11.36
N MET A 103 -2.88 -7.16 -12.16
CA MET A 103 -3.11 -7.17 -13.60
C MET A 103 -4.59 -7.34 -13.96
N ALA A 104 -5.31 -8.19 -13.24
CA ALA A 104 -6.74 -8.43 -13.46
C ALA A 104 -7.63 -7.29 -12.93
N ALA A 105 -7.12 -6.44 -12.04
CA ALA A 105 -7.89 -5.36 -11.46
C ALA A 105 -8.37 -4.33 -12.53
N PRO A 106 -9.57 -3.76 -12.38
CA PRO A 106 -10.00 -2.58 -13.11
C PRO A 106 -9.02 -1.42 -12.92
N ARG A 107 -9.10 -0.38 -13.77
CA ARG A 107 -8.19 0.77 -13.70
C ARG A 107 -8.14 1.30 -12.26
N ILE A 108 -6.93 1.40 -11.73
CA ILE A 108 -6.72 1.70 -10.32
C ILE A 108 -7.27 3.10 -10.00
N GLY A 109 -8.05 3.20 -8.93
CA GLY A 109 -8.75 4.43 -8.54
C GLY A 109 -9.94 4.81 -9.43
N GLN A 110 -10.33 4.00 -10.42
CA GLN A 110 -11.50 4.29 -11.25
C GLN A 110 -12.78 4.36 -10.42
N PHE A 111 -12.98 3.41 -9.51
CA PHE A 111 -14.14 3.37 -8.61
C PHE A 111 -14.28 4.67 -7.79
N LEU A 112 -13.17 5.16 -7.22
CA LEU A 112 -13.15 6.43 -6.47
C LEU A 112 -13.39 7.65 -7.37
N ARG A 113 -12.88 7.63 -8.61
CA ARG A 113 -13.03 8.73 -9.56
C ARG A 113 -14.47 8.87 -10.07
N GLU A 114 -15.16 7.74 -10.22
CA GLU A 114 -16.55 7.70 -10.67
C GLU A 114 -17.56 7.94 -9.53
N ASP A 115 -17.11 7.91 -8.27
CA ASP A 115 -17.95 8.22 -7.12
C ASP A 115 -18.35 9.70 -7.10
N ARG A 116 -19.66 9.93 -7.07
CA ARG A 116 -20.24 11.28 -7.12
C ARG A 116 -19.87 12.13 -5.92
N LEU A 117 -19.80 11.56 -4.71
CA LEU A 117 -19.49 12.31 -3.50
C LEU A 117 -18.02 12.71 -3.50
N ILE A 118 -17.12 11.77 -3.82
CA ILE A 118 -15.68 12.04 -3.96
C ILE A 118 -15.45 13.14 -5.01
N ALA A 119 -16.09 13.05 -6.18
CA ALA A 119 -15.96 14.06 -7.24
C ALA A 119 -16.41 15.46 -6.78
N LEU A 120 -17.56 15.56 -6.10
CA LEU A 120 -18.10 16.82 -5.59
C LEU A 120 -17.17 17.45 -4.54
N VAL A 121 -16.66 16.65 -3.59
CA VAL A 121 -15.74 17.16 -2.57
C VAL A 121 -14.42 17.58 -3.21
N ARG A 122 -13.83 16.76 -4.10
CA ARG A 122 -12.57 17.06 -4.80
C ARG A 122 -12.59 18.39 -5.53
N GLN A 123 -13.69 18.73 -6.22
CA GLN A 123 -13.82 20.00 -6.93
C GLN A 123 -13.68 21.22 -6.00
N ARG A 124 -13.99 21.06 -4.71
CA ARG A 124 -13.94 22.13 -3.70
C ARG A 124 -12.69 22.12 -2.83
N LEU A 125 -11.90 21.04 -2.83
CA LEU A 125 -10.72 20.89 -1.96
C LEU A 125 -9.63 21.97 -2.20
N SER A 126 -9.56 22.51 -3.41
CA SER A 126 -8.62 23.57 -3.80
C SER A 126 -9.02 24.97 -3.32
N ILE A 127 -10.27 25.16 -2.90
CA ILE A 127 -10.79 26.44 -2.42
C ILE A 127 -10.63 26.49 -0.90
N PRO A 128 -9.87 27.44 -0.35
CA PRO A 128 -9.80 27.63 1.10
C PRO A 128 -11.19 27.86 1.68
N GLY A 129 -11.60 27.02 2.64
CA GLY A 129 -12.95 27.07 3.23
C GLY A 129 -14.08 26.54 2.34
N GLY A 130 -13.83 26.14 1.09
CA GLY A 130 -14.87 25.78 0.12
C GLY A 130 -15.54 24.43 0.35
N CYS A 131 -15.15 23.70 1.40
CA CYS A 131 -15.76 22.42 1.76
C CYS A 131 -16.75 22.52 2.93
N CYS A 132 -17.15 23.73 3.32
CA CYS A 132 -18.08 23.93 4.42
C CYS A 132 -19.51 23.43 4.08
N SER A 133 -20.38 23.35 5.10
CA SER A 133 -21.73 22.78 4.96
C SER A 133 -22.62 23.46 3.91
N PHE A 134 -22.49 24.77 3.72
CA PHE A 134 -23.32 25.51 2.75
C PHE A 134 -22.80 25.40 1.31
N ASP A 135 -21.49 25.16 1.11
CA ASP A 135 -20.90 24.92 -0.20
C ASP A 135 -21.04 23.46 -0.65
N LEU A 136 -21.07 22.52 0.31
CA LEU A 136 -21.23 21.09 0.10
C LEU A 136 -22.45 20.52 0.85
N PRO A 137 -23.68 20.89 0.46
CA PRO A 137 -24.90 20.38 1.11
C PRO A 137 -25.01 18.85 1.00
N THR A 138 -24.53 18.25 -0.09
CA THR A 138 -24.49 16.79 -0.27
C THR A 138 -23.61 16.11 0.79
N LEU A 139 -22.42 16.66 1.06
CA LEU A 139 -21.54 16.14 2.12
C LEU A 139 -22.18 16.32 3.49
N HIS A 140 -22.83 17.47 3.71
CA HIS A 140 -23.52 17.75 4.96
C HIS A 140 -24.65 16.74 5.21
N ILE A 141 -25.49 16.45 4.22
CA ILE A 141 -26.56 15.44 4.31
C ILE A 141 -25.97 14.04 4.54
N TRP A 142 -24.91 13.69 3.81
CA TRP A 142 -24.24 12.39 3.95
C TRP A 142 -23.71 12.15 5.38
N LEU A 143 -23.16 13.19 6.02
CA LEU A 143 -22.74 13.15 7.42
C LEU A 143 -23.89 12.96 8.42
N HIS A 144 -25.13 13.19 8.02
CA HIS A 144 -26.33 12.97 8.85
C HIS A 144 -27.05 11.65 8.54
N MET A 145 -26.56 10.87 7.56
CA MET A 145 -27.05 9.50 7.33
C MET A 145 -26.71 8.59 8.53
N PRO A 146 -27.30 7.39 8.64
CA PRO A 146 -26.89 6.42 9.66
C PRO A 146 -25.42 6.03 9.49
N GLN A 147 -24.66 5.91 10.59
CA GLN A 147 -23.22 5.59 10.57
C GLN A 147 -22.91 4.33 9.74
N ALA A 148 -23.75 3.30 9.86
CA ALA A 148 -23.59 2.05 9.10
C ALA A 148 -23.56 2.24 7.58
N HIS A 149 -24.34 3.19 7.04
CA HIS A 149 -24.34 3.48 5.60
C HIS A 149 -23.03 4.15 5.17
N ARG A 150 -22.48 5.04 6.01
CA ARG A 150 -21.18 5.66 5.76
C ARG A 150 -20.05 4.65 5.85
N ASP A 151 -20.08 3.78 6.86
CA ASP A 151 -19.07 2.75 7.06
C ASP A 151 -19.02 1.77 5.88
N GLU A 152 -20.18 1.36 5.35
CA GLU A 152 -20.28 0.50 4.17
C GLU A 152 -19.69 1.18 2.92
N GLN A 153 -20.00 2.45 2.70
CA GLN A 153 -19.44 3.21 1.57
C GLN A 153 -17.93 3.39 1.69
N VAL A 154 -17.43 3.76 2.88
CA VAL A 154 -16.00 3.89 3.14
C VAL A 154 -15.27 2.56 2.95
N ALA A 155 -15.85 1.45 3.45
CA ALA A 155 -15.30 0.12 3.24
C ALA A 155 -15.24 -0.24 1.75
N SER A 156 -16.27 0.07 0.98
CA SER A 156 -16.28 -0.16 -0.48
C SER A 156 -15.22 0.65 -1.21
N TRP A 157 -15.03 1.93 -0.85
CA TRP A 157 -13.98 2.77 -1.41
C TRP A 157 -12.59 2.23 -1.09
N LEU A 158 -12.33 1.83 0.16
CA LEU A 158 -11.05 1.25 0.56
C LEU A 158 -10.78 -0.09 -0.12
N ALA A 159 -11.78 -0.98 -0.18
CA ALA A 159 -11.66 -2.29 -0.83
C ALA A 159 -11.33 -2.16 -2.33
N SER A 160 -11.76 -1.09 -2.99
CA SER A 160 -11.40 -0.82 -4.39
C SER A 160 -9.89 -0.61 -4.62
N LEU A 161 -9.14 -0.33 -3.54
CA LEU A 161 -7.70 -0.13 -3.53
C LEU A 161 -6.93 -1.40 -3.09
N ASP A 162 -7.61 -2.47 -2.67
CA ASP A 162 -6.98 -3.71 -2.23
C ASP A 162 -5.93 -4.27 -3.21
N PRO A 163 -6.12 -4.21 -4.55
CA PRO A 163 -5.09 -4.67 -5.47
C PRO A 163 -3.75 -3.91 -5.35
N LEU A 164 -3.75 -2.66 -4.87
CA LEU A 164 -2.53 -1.90 -4.55
C LEU A 164 -1.95 -2.31 -3.19
N VAL A 165 -2.80 -2.53 -2.19
CA VAL A 165 -2.39 -2.80 -0.80
C VAL A 165 -1.88 -4.22 -0.63
N GLN A 166 -2.53 -5.19 -1.29
CA GLN A 166 -2.15 -6.61 -1.25
C GLN A 166 -0.94 -6.92 -2.14
N SER A 167 -0.43 -5.96 -2.91
CA SER A 167 0.91 -6.07 -3.47
C SER A 167 1.89 -5.84 -2.32
N PRO A 168 2.50 -6.89 -1.74
CA PRO A 168 3.40 -6.70 -0.61
C PRO A 168 4.44 -5.69 -1.04
N GLU A 169 4.57 -4.62 -0.25
CA GLU A 169 5.65 -3.68 -0.42
C GLU A 169 6.95 -4.50 -0.49
N PRO A 170 7.87 -4.21 -1.43
CA PRO A 170 9.17 -4.85 -1.47
C PRO A 170 10.00 -4.35 -0.28
N ASP A 171 9.65 -4.77 0.94
CA ASP A 171 10.33 -4.38 2.15
C ASP A 171 11.68 -5.11 2.23
N PRO A 172 12.82 -4.39 2.23
CA PRO A 172 14.13 -4.99 2.44
C PRO A 172 14.25 -5.73 3.79
N ARG A 173 13.33 -5.52 4.75
CA ARG A 173 13.23 -6.24 6.03
C ARG A 173 12.67 -7.66 5.92
N THR A 174 12.19 -8.10 4.76
CA THR A 174 11.71 -9.49 4.56
C THR A 174 12.87 -10.47 4.26
N TYR A 175 14.00 -9.97 3.78
CA TYR A 175 15.20 -10.75 3.42
C TYR A 175 16.15 -11.16 4.56
N PRO A 176 16.25 -10.47 5.73
CA PRO A 176 17.14 -10.86 6.81
C PRO A 176 16.82 -12.25 7.39
N GLN A 177 15.55 -12.69 7.32
CA GLN A 177 15.12 -14.00 7.81
C GLN A 177 15.54 -15.16 6.88
N LEU A 178 16.02 -14.87 5.67
CA LEU A 178 16.52 -15.85 4.71
C LEU A 178 18.05 -15.99 4.77
N ARG A 179 18.73 -15.31 5.71
CA ARG A 179 20.17 -15.49 5.91
C ARG A 179 20.43 -16.91 6.42
N ALA A 180 21.27 -17.65 5.69
CA ALA A 180 21.76 -18.95 6.11
C ALA A 180 22.25 -18.89 7.57
N VAL A 181 21.76 -19.81 8.40
CA VAL A 181 22.35 -20.09 9.69
C VAL A 181 23.80 -20.53 9.42
N PRO A 182 24.82 -19.90 10.01
CA PRO A 182 26.19 -20.35 9.82
C PRO A 182 26.28 -21.80 10.27
N GLN A 183 26.69 -22.68 9.35
CA GLN A 183 27.03 -24.06 9.69
C GLN A 183 28.12 -23.98 10.76
N THR A 184 27.76 -24.36 11.98
CA THR A 184 28.70 -24.48 13.08
C THR A 184 29.69 -25.58 12.70
N ASP A 185 30.98 -25.25 12.83
CA ASP A 185 32.14 -26.08 12.49
C ASP A 185 31.92 -27.57 12.80
N GLN A 186 32.14 -28.41 11.78
CA GLN A 186 32.46 -29.81 12.01
C GLN A 186 33.73 -29.87 12.87
N PRO A 187 33.76 -30.62 13.99
CA PRO A 187 34.98 -30.77 14.76
C PRO A 187 36.02 -31.49 13.92
N GLN A 188 37.09 -30.77 13.57
CA GLN A 188 38.32 -31.34 13.03
C GLN A 188 38.77 -32.48 13.96
N ARG A 189 38.65 -33.72 13.50
CA ARG A 189 39.38 -34.84 14.11
C ARG A 189 40.86 -34.58 13.88
N LEU A 190 41.52 -34.13 14.94
CA LEU A 190 42.96 -34.03 15.09
C LEU A 190 43.61 -35.36 14.68
N LEU A 191 44.40 -35.32 13.62
CA LEU A 191 45.50 -36.24 13.38
C LEU A 191 46.68 -35.78 14.24
N SER A 192 47.05 -36.53 15.29
CA SER A 192 48.43 -36.70 15.77
C SER A 192 48.47 -37.58 17.03
N GLY A 193 49.29 -38.64 17.01
CA GLY A 193 49.60 -39.50 18.15
C GLY A 193 49.68 -40.97 17.77
#